data_AF-A0A925T3B3-F1
#
_entry.id   AF-A0A925T3B3-F1
#
_cell.length_a   1.000
_cell.length_b   1.000
_cell.length_c   1.000
_cell.angle_alpha   90.00
_cell.angle_beta   90.00
_cell.angle_gamma   90.00
#
_symmetry.space_group_name_H-M   'P 1'
#
loop_
_entity.id
_entity.type
_entity.pdbx_description
1 polymer ?
#
loop_
_entity_poly.entity_id
_entity_poly.type
_entity_poly.pdbx_seq_one_letter_code
_entity_poly.pdbx_strand_id
1 'polypeptide(L)'
;MLTDAEVDVLAKELLNETIDQVLSWNADYFYEVYETHEGESVPVYGATSAEGYGSFLCEFMPLATVKKIIRESERIFDECPVIGINESGEVGRKPVSELLGKNRESTVRWMSLLATLNLIAFFRQGLSDMIVESVEDCKIIANAALAAAMSEAFAKANPEIPVKADARQDIEDAAKRVADKKRDFLRDHIKKLPHVLTPRGRGRPVGSTKPAEKRTQESAEFEARVEQTIRKLLLDTGKMPIKTAVAKEMGVGGWNRDSGTDNRLISFSAKLNRLGLNFDAISERVRLNK
;
A
#
# COMPACT_ATOMS: atom_id res chain seq x y z
N MET A 1 -32.50 7.84 0.94
CA MET A 1 -31.69 7.57 -0.26
C MET A 1 -32.18 8.46 -1.38
N LEU A 2 -31.30 8.85 -2.29
CA LEU A 2 -31.64 9.65 -3.47
C LEU A 2 -32.50 8.82 -4.45
N THR A 3 -33.41 9.46 -5.14
CA THR A 3 -34.16 8.91 -6.28
C THR A 3 -33.26 8.82 -7.52
N ASP A 4 -33.66 8.06 -8.53
CA ASP A 4 -32.87 7.94 -9.77
C ASP A 4 -32.72 9.29 -10.50
N ALA A 5 -33.75 10.14 -10.44
CA ALA A 5 -33.70 11.48 -11.01
C ALA A 5 -32.70 12.38 -10.25
N GLU A 6 -32.71 12.34 -8.92
CA GLU A 6 -31.73 13.07 -8.09
C GLU A 6 -30.30 12.58 -8.34
N VAL A 7 -30.10 11.27 -8.52
CA VAL A 7 -28.79 10.71 -8.88
C VAL A 7 -28.34 11.13 -10.27
N ASP A 8 -29.24 11.23 -11.25
CA ASP A 8 -28.91 11.72 -12.60
C ASP A 8 -28.43 13.17 -12.59
N VAL A 9 -29.19 14.04 -11.92
CA VAL A 9 -28.86 15.46 -11.78
C VAL A 9 -27.52 15.62 -11.06
N LEU A 10 -27.35 14.97 -9.91
CA LEU A 10 -26.11 15.04 -9.14
C LEU A 10 -24.92 14.48 -9.93
N ALA A 11 -25.09 13.41 -10.70
CA ALA A 11 -24.02 12.84 -11.50
C ALA A 11 -23.52 13.81 -12.58
N LYS A 12 -24.42 14.53 -13.25
CA LYS A 12 -24.07 15.55 -14.24
C LYS A 12 -23.34 16.73 -13.59
N GLU A 13 -23.83 17.21 -12.45
CA GLU A 13 -23.18 18.29 -11.69
C GLU A 13 -21.77 17.91 -11.25
N LEU A 14 -21.59 16.73 -10.63
CA LEU A 14 -20.29 16.26 -10.16
C LEU A 14 -19.31 16.03 -11.31
N LEU A 15 -19.81 15.55 -12.45
CA LEU A 15 -19.00 15.35 -13.65
C LEU A 15 -18.46 16.68 -14.19
N ASN A 16 -19.33 17.67 -14.35
CA ASN A 16 -18.94 19.00 -14.84
C ASN A 16 -17.98 19.68 -13.86
N GLU A 17 -18.30 19.69 -12.56
CA GLU A 17 -17.43 20.24 -11.52
C GLU A 17 -16.05 19.56 -11.53
N THR A 18 -16.01 18.25 -11.75
CA THR A 18 -14.75 17.50 -11.81
C THR A 18 -13.92 17.87 -13.04
N ILE A 19 -14.55 17.95 -14.22
CA ILE A 19 -13.86 18.32 -15.46
C ILE A 19 -13.28 19.73 -15.34
N ASP A 20 -14.08 20.70 -14.87
CA ASP A 20 -13.66 22.08 -14.67
C ASP A 20 -12.50 22.17 -13.67
N GLN A 21 -12.59 21.41 -12.57
CA GLN A 21 -11.53 21.34 -11.57
C GLN A 21 -10.23 20.79 -12.17
N VAL A 22 -10.29 19.73 -12.98
CA VAL A 22 -9.11 19.15 -13.62
C VAL A 22 -8.50 20.10 -14.64
N LEU A 23 -9.32 20.77 -15.45
CA LEU A 23 -8.87 21.79 -16.40
C LEU A 23 -8.24 22.99 -15.70
N SER A 24 -8.72 23.34 -14.50
CA SER A 24 -8.10 24.40 -13.68
C SER A 24 -6.67 24.05 -13.23
N TRP A 25 -6.36 22.77 -13.09
CA TRP A 25 -5.02 22.30 -12.74
C TRP A 25 -4.10 22.22 -13.96
N ASN A 26 -4.66 21.84 -15.11
CA ASN A 26 -3.98 21.76 -16.38
C ASN A 26 -4.99 21.88 -17.53
N ALA A 27 -4.96 23.02 -18.24
CA ALA A 27 -5.87 23.30 -19.34
C ALA A 27 -5.76 22.29 -20.50
N ASP A 28 -4.59 21.69 -20.69
CA ASP A 28 -4.32 20.71 -21.75
C ASP A 28 -4.38 19.26 -21.22
N TYR A 29 -5.05 19.04 -20.09
CA TYR A 29 -5.14 17.71 -19.49
C TYR A 29 -5.92 16.73 -20.39
N PHE A 30 -7.05 17.19 -20.92
CA PHE A 30 -7.85 16.48 -21.92
C PHE A 30 -7.43 16.91 -23.33
N TYR A 31 -7.55 16.00 -24.28
CA TYR A 31 -7.40 16.34 -25.70
C TYR A 31 -8.57 17.22 -26.17
N GLU A 32 -9.77 16.87 -25.72
CA GLU A 32 -11.02 17.59 -25.99
C GLU A 32 -12.03 17.24 -24.88
N VAL A 33 -12.99 18.13 -24.65
CA VAL A 33 -14.21 17.83 -23.90
C VAL A 33 -15.38 18.29 -24.76
N TYR A 34 -16.32 17.39 -25.07
CA TYR A 34 -17.53 17.72 -25.82
C TYR A 34 -18.78 17.28 -25.04
N GLU A 35 -19.92 17.84 -25.40
CA GLU A 35 -21.21 17.51 -24.80
C GLU A 35 -22.02 16.62 -25.75
N THR A 36 -22.59 15.54 -25.25
CA THR A 36 -23.50 14.69 -26.03
C THR A 36 -24.85 15.37 -26.24
N HIS A 37 -25.67 14.82 -27.14
CA HIS A 37 -27.05 15.27 -27.36
C HIS A 37 -27.95 15.14 -26.11
N GLU A 38 -27.54 14.36 -25.10
CA GLU A 38 -28.25 14.20 -23.82
C GLU A 38 -27.71 15.12 -22.72
N GLY A 39 -26.75 15.99 -23.05
CA GLY A 39 -26.11 16.91 -22.11
C GLY A 39 -25.02 16.29 -21.23
N GLU A 40 -24.43 15.17 -21.65
CA GLU A 40 -23.31 14.54 -20.93
C GLU A 40 -21.97 15.10 -21.41
N SER A 41 -21.14 15.59 -20.49
CA SER A 41 -19.76 15.97 -20.76
C SER A 41 -18.86 14.75 -20.91
N VAL A 42 -18.22 14.62 -22.06
CA VAL A 42 -17.34 13.50 -22.43
C VAL A 42 -15.91 14.00 -22.55
N PRO A 43 -15.02 13.69 -21.57
CA PRO A 43 -13.60 13.96 -21.71
C PRO A 43 -12.94 12.95 -22.67
N VAL A 44 -12.17 13.48 -23.61
CA VAL A 44 -11.34 12.72 -24.55
C VAL A 44 -9.89 12.76 -24.08
N TYR A 45 -9.30 11.59 -23.90
CA TYR A 45 -7.88 11.45 -23.55
C TYR A 45 -7.08 11.18 -24.81
N GLY A 46 -6.04 11.98 -25.03
CA GLY A 46 -5.19 11.85 -26.20
C GLY A 46 -3.71 11.94 -25.87
N ALA A 47 -2.90 11.20 -26.59
CA ALA A 47 -1.44 11.33 -26.58
C ALA A 47 -0.84 10.86 -27.90
N THR A 48 0.22 11.52 -28.34
CA THR A 48 1.03 11.10 -29.49
C THR A 48 2.46 10.85 -29.01
N SER A 49 3.06 9.75 -29.45
CA SER A 49 4.45 9.44 -29.14
C SER A 49 5.37 10.53 -29.70
N ALA A 50 6.31 11.02 -28.89
CA ALA A 50 7.31 12.00 -29.31
C ALA A 50 8.20 11.48 -30.46
N GLU A 51 8.35 10.15 -30.55
CA GLU A 51 9.15 9.47 -31.58
C GLU A 51 8.32 9.12 -32.82
N GLY A 52 7.01 9.44 -32.82
CA GLY A 52 6.12 9.22 -33.97
C GLY A 52 5.63 7.78 -34.15
N TYR A 53 5.87 6.88 -33.18
CA TYR A 53 5.47 5.47 -33.27
C TYR A 53 3.95 5.22 -33.17
N GLY A 54 3.15 6.25 -32.85
CA GLY A 54 1.70 6.14 -32.84
C GLY A 54 1.01 7.24 -32.03
N SER A 55 -0.30 7.30 -32.19
CA SER A 55 -1.21 8.15 -31.44
C SER A 55 -2.30 7.32 -30.79
N PHE A 56 -2.79 7.80 -29.66
CA PHE A 56 -3.88 7.21 -28.92
C PHE A 56 -4.95 8.26 -28.65
N LEU A 57 -6.21 7.89 -28.85
CA LEU A 57 -7.40 8.66 -28.47
C LEU A 57 -8.41 7.73 -27.80
N CYS A 58 -9.00 8.19 -26.69
CA CYS A 58 -10.03 7.47 -25.97
C CYS A 58 -11.08 8.44 -25.45
N GLU A 59 -12.30 8.28 -25.94
CA GLU A 59 -13.49 8.87 -25.35
C GLU A 59 -13.81 8.12 -24.05
N PHE A 60 -14.09 8.87 -22.99
CA PHE A 60 -14.53 8.29 -21.73
C PHE A 60 -15.92 8.81 -21.41
N MET A 61 -16.90 7.91 -21.28
CA MET A 61 -18.29 8.21 -20.92
C MET A 61 -18.54 7.88 -19.45
N PRO A 62 -18.20 8.77 -18.50
CA PRO A 62 -18.18 8.44 -17.08
C PRO A 62 -19.55 8.48 -16.42
N LEU A 63 -20.60 9.04 -17.02
CA LEU A 63 -21.83 9.37 -16.30
C LEU A 63 -22.45 8.17 -15.58
N ALA A 64 -22.55 7.02 -16.26
CA ALA A 64 -23.04 5.79 -15.65
C ALA A 64 -22.18 5.30 -14.46
N THR A 65 -20.87 5.52 -14.53
CA THR A 65 -19.92 5.20 -13.46
C THR A 65 -20.06 6.17 -12.28
N VAL A 66 -20.24 7.47 -12.54
CA VAL A 66 -20.49 8.49 -11.51
C VAL A 66 -21.79 8.18 -10.75
N LYS A 67 -22.86 7.79 -11.45
CA LYS A 67 -24.11 7.33 -10.81
C LYS A 67 -23.86 6.16 -9.86
N LYS A 68 -23.02 5.18 -10.24
CA LYS A 68 -22.63 4.07 -9.37
C LYS A 68 -21.81 4.55 -8.17
N ILE A 69 -20.89 5.50 -8.36
CA ILE A 69 -20.11 6.11 -7.27
C ILE A 69 -21.03 6.78 -6.24
N ILE A 70 -22.05 7.50 -6.69
CA ILE A 70 -23.03 8.14 -5.79
C ILE A 70 -23.77 7.09 -4.97
N ARG A 71 -24.29 6.04 -5.62
CA ARG A 71 -24.99 4.93 -4.95
C ARG A 71 -24.11 4.21 -3.93
N GLU A 72 -22.86 3.94 -4.27
CA GLU A 72 -21.91 3.35 -3.33
C GLU A 72 -21.54 4.30 -2.20
N SER A 73 -21.47 5.60 -2.44
CA SER A 73 -21.23 6.60 -1.40
C SER A 73 -22.39 6.68 -0.41
N GLU A 74 -23.64 6.58 -0.88
CA GLU A 74 -24.82 6.44 -0.01
C GLU A 74 -24.71 5.19 0.87
N ARG A 75 -24.42 4.04 0.24
CA ARG A 75 -24.29 2.77 0.95
C ARG A 75 -23.18 2.80 1.99
N ILE A 76 -21.99 3.29 1.63
CA ILE A 76 -20.86 3.43 2.54
C ILE A 76 -21.21 4.37 3.68
N PHE A 77 -21.86 5.50 3.43
CA PHE A 77 -22.28 6.41 4.50
C PHE A 77 -23.26 5.74 5.48
N ASP A 78 -24.22 4.97 4.97
CA ASP A 78 -25.27 4.35 5.77
C ASP A 78 -24.76 3.11 6.54
N GLU A 79 -23.82 2.34 5.97
CA GLU A 79 -23.35 1.05 6.51
C GLU A 79 -21.99 1.11 7.21
N CYS A 80 -21.12 2.07 6.87
CA CYS A 80 -19.74 2.07 7.35
C CYS A 80 -19.69 2.43 8.84
N PRO A 81 -19.07 1.58 9.68
CA PRO A 81 -18.81 1.93 11.06
C PRO A 81 -17.55 2.80 11.16
N VAL A 82 -17.63 3.87 11.95
CA VAL A 82 -16.45 4.52 12.49
C VAL A 82 -15.94 3.67 13.66
N ILE A 83 -14.69 3.22 13.54
CA ILE A 83 -13.99 2.48 14.58
C ILE A 83 -12.93 3.40 15.18
N GLY A 84 -13.12 3.77 16.44
CA GLY A 84 -12.15 4.55 17.22
C GLY A 84 -11.43 3.66 18.22
N ILE A 85 -10.14 3.92 18.45
CA ILE A 85 -9.36 3.29 19.52
C ILE A 85 -8.92 4.42 20.45
N ASN A 86 -9.31 4.36 21.72
CA ASN A 86 -8.88 5.35 22.72
C ASN A 86 -7.47 5.04 23.26
N GLU A 87 -6.94 5.92 24.11
CA GLU A 87 -5.59 5.79 24.67
C GLU A 87 -5.42 4.54 25.57
N SER A 88 -6.51 4.02 26.13
CA SER A 88 -6.53 2.76 26.89
C SER A 88 -6.63 1.51 26.01
N GLY A 89 -6.78 1.66 24.69
CA GLY A 89 -6.88 0.56 23.73
C GLY A 89 -8.29 -0.01 23.56
N GLU A 90 -9.30 0.61 24.17
CA GLU A 90 -10.70 0.22 23.99
C GLU A 90 -11.20 0.66 22.62
N VAL A 91 -11.96 -0.24 21.99
CA VAL A 91 -12.49 -0.05 20.64
C VAL A 91 -13.93 0.43 20.74
N GLY A 92 -14.18 1.67 20.32
CA GLY A 92 -15.52 2.21 20.12
C GLY A 92 -15.98 1.99 18.68
N ARG A 93 -17.23 1.58 18.48
CA ARG A 93 -17.85 1.46 17.14
C ARG A 93 -19.14 2.25 17.10
N LYS A 94 -19.26 3.17 16.15
CA LYS A 94 -20.51 3.89 15.86
C LYS A 94 -20.77 3.94 14.36
N PRO A 95 -22.01 3.78 13.88
CA PRO A 95 -22.35 4.06 12.50
C PRO A 95 -22.01 5.50 12.12
N VAL A 96 -21.56 5.74 10.89
CA VAL A 96 -21.36 7.12 10.37
C VAL A 96 -22.67 7.91 10.42
N SER A 97 -23.81 7.27 10.15
CA SER A 97 -25.14 7.87 10.20
C SER A 97 -25.51 8.44 11.58
N GLU A 98 -25.02 7.86 12.68
CA GLU A 98 -25.22 8.40 14.04
C GLU A 98 -24.37 9.64 14.32
N LEU A 99 -23.19 9.75 13.68
CA LEU A 99 -22.24 10.84 13.90
C LEU A 99 -22.49 12.05 12.99
N LEU A 100 -22.84 11.78 11.73
CA LEU A 100 -22.93 12.76 10.65
C LEU A 100 -24.31 12.82 9.99
N GLY A 101 -25.34 12.18 10.56
CA GLY A 101 -26.66 12.04 9.93
C GLY A 101 -27.30 13.36 9.48
N LYS A 102 -27.11 14.46 10.23
CA LYS A 102 -27.59 15.80 9.85
C LYS A 102 -26.91 16.37 8.59
N ASN A 103 -25.73 15.88 8.26
CA ASN A 103 -24.91 16.30 7.12
C ASN A 103 -24.83 15.23 6.03
N ARG A 104 -25.74 14.22 6.03
CA ARG A 104 -25.69 13.08 5.11
C ARG A 104 -25.52 13.50 3.66
N GLU A 105 -26.40 14.37 3.16
CA GLU A 105 -26.40 14.81 1.76
C GLU A 105 -25.07 15.48 1.37
N SER A 106 -24.62 16.46 2.17
CA SER A 106 -23.33 17.13 1.95
C SER A 106 -22.13 16.17 2.01
N THR A 107 -22.17 15.17 2.90
CA THR A 107 -21.10 14.18 3.06
C THR A 107 -21.06 13.22 1.89
N VAL A 108 -22.22 12.69 1.47
CA VAL A 108 -22.35 11.81 0.30
C VAL A 108 -21.92 12.54 -0.97
N ARG A 109 -22.33 13.80 -1.15
CA ARG A 109 -21.88 14.64 -2.27
C ARG A 109 -20.36 14.78 -2.28
N TRP A 110 -19.77 15.14 -1.14
CA TRP A 110 -18.31 15.32 -1.03
C TRP A 110 -17.54 14.02 -1.28
N MET A 111 -18.00 12.89 -0.73
CA MET A 111 -17.42 11.57 -1.00
C MET A 111 -17.48 11.21 -2.49
N SER A 112 -18.63 11.47 -3.12
CA SER A 112 -18.87 11.19 -4.54
C SER A 112 -18.00 12.09 -5.43
N LEU A 113 -17.86 13.38 -5.08
CA LEU A 113 -17.00 14.32 -5.78
C LEU A 113 -15.54 13.87 -5.74
N LEU A 114 -15.01 13.52 -4.56
CA LEU A 114 -13.63 13.05 -4.43
C LEU A 114 -13.37 11.76 -5.21
N ALA A 115 -14.32 10.81 -5.17
CA ALA A 115 -14.21 9.57 -5.92
C ALA A 115 -14.27 9.80 -7.44
N THR A 116 -15.12 10.72 -7.90
CA THR A 116 -15.24 11.12 -9.31
C THR A 116 -13.99 11.85 -9.80
N LEU A 117 -13.47 12.76 -8.97
CA LEU A 117 -12.21 13.46 -9.21
C LEU A 117 -11.06 12.48 -9.35
N ASN A 118 -10.97 11.49 -8.45
CA ASN A 118 -9.99 10.43 -8.55
C ASN A 118 -10.17 9.58 -9.82
N LEU A 119 -11.41 9.24 -10.20
CA LEU A 119 -11.70 8.50 -11.43
C LEU A 119 -11.17 9.24 -12.67
N ILE A 120 -11.51 10.52 -12.81
CA ILE A 120 -11.19 11.33 -14.00
C ILE A 120 -9.70 11.73 -14.01
N ALA A 121 -9.18 12.23 -12.89
CA ALA A 121 -7.78 12.71 -12.81
C ALA A 121 -6.75 11.59 -12.88
N PHE A 122 -7.11 10.32 -12.63
CA PHE A 122 -6.19 9.19 -12.73
C PHE A 122 -6.51 8.23 -13.87
N PHE A 123 -7.57 8.46 -14.65
CA PHE A 123 -7.93 7.61 -15.79
C PHE A 123 -6.76 7.48 -16.78
N ARG A 124 -6.16 8.61 -17.17
CA ARG A 124 -5.03 8.66 -18.11
C ARG A 124 -3.84 7.83 -17.63
N GLN A 125 -3.45 8.00 -16.35
CA GLN A 125 -2.34 7.25 -15.77
C GLN A 125 -2.67 5.76 -15.69
N GLY A 126 -3.88 5.40 -15.23
CA GLY A 126 -4.30 4.00 -15.14
C GLY A 126 -4.34 3.30 -16.48
N LEU A 127 -4.76 3.99 -17.53
CA LEU A 127 -4.73 3.48 -18.90
C LEU A 127 -3.29 3.27 -19.39
N SER A 128 -2.41 4.25 -19.17
CA SER A 128 -0.99 4.12 -19.50
C SER A 128 -0.36 2.91 -18.80
N ASP A 129 -0.60 2.75 -17.50
CA ASP A 129 -0.11 1.62 -16.72
C ASP A 129 -0.66 0.29 -17.24
N MET A 130 -1.94 0.24 -17.61
CA MET A 130 -2.58 -0.95 -18.18
C MET A 130 -1.95 -1.35 -19.52
N ILE A 131 -1.64 -0.38 -20.39
CA ILE A 131 -0.95 -0.65 -21.67
C ILE A 131 0.44 -1.24 -21.41
N VAL A 132 1.20 -0.66 -20.47
CA VAL A 132 2.53 -1.16 -20.10
C VAL A 132 2.45 -2.58 -19.54
N GLU A 133 1.51 -2.87 -18.63
CA GLU A 133 1.33 -4.24 -18.13
C GLU A 133 0.90 -5.21 -19.22
N SER A 134 0.03 -4.79 -20.16
CA SER A 134 -0.37 -5.62 -21.30
C SER A 134 0.83 -6.00 -22.18
N VAL A 135 1.78 -5.08 -22.38
CA VAL A 135 3.02 -5.36 -23.11
C VAL A 135 3.89 -6.36 -22.35
N GLU A 136 3.99 -6.24 -21.03
CA GLU A 136 4.71 -7.22 -20.21
C GLU A 136 4.05 -8.61 -20.26
N ASP A 137 2.72 -8.68 -20.24
CA ASP A 137 1.98 -9.93 -20.40
C ASP A 137 2.24 -10.56 -21.77
N CYS A 138 2.29 -9.75 -22.84
CA CYS A 138 2.67 -10.23 -24.18
C CYS A 138 4.08 -10.84 -24.19
N LYS A 139 5.05 -10.29 -23.45
CA LYS A 139 6.41 -10.86 -23.34
C LYS A 139 6.39 -12.23 -22.66
N ILE A 140 5.60 -12.39 -21.60
CA ILE A 140 5.46 -13.68 -20.90
C ILE A 140 4.85 -14.72 -21.83
N ILE A 141 3.78 -14.35 -22.57
CA ILE A 141 3.14 -15.23 -23.56
C ILE A 141 4.13 -15.63 -24.66
N ALA A 142 4.89 -14.67 -25.21
CA ALA A 142 5.88 -14.94 -26.24
C ALA A 142 6.98 -15.89 -25.74
N ASN A 143 7.49 -15.68 -24.51
CA ASN A 143 8.48 -16.55 -23.89
C ASN A 143 7.93 -17.96 -23.65
N ALA A 144 6.69 -18.08 -23.18
CA ALA A 144 6.04 -19.37 -22.98
C ALA A 144 5.84 -20.12 -24.32
N ALA A 145 5.45 -19.42 -25.38
CA ALA A 145 5.32 -19.99 -26.73
C ALA A 145 6.66 -20.48 -27.27
N LEU A 146 7.73 -19.70 -27.10
CA LEU A 146 9.08 -20.12 -27.49
C LEU A 146 9.55 -21.35 -26.68
N ALA A 147 9.35 -21.35 -25.36
CA ALA A 147 9.71 -22.47 -24.51
C ALA A 147 8.94 -23.75 -24.88
N ALA A 148 7.67 -23.63 -25.27
CA ALA A 148 6.88 -24.75 -25.77
C ALA A 148 7.44 -25.30 -27.10
N ALA A 149 7.75 -24.42 -28.06
CA ALA A 149 8.33 -24.81 -29.35
C ALA A 149 9.71 -25.47 -29.19
N MET A 150 10.56 -24.92 -28.31
CA MET A 150 11.86 -25.52 -27.98
C MET A 150 11.71 -26.88 -27.29
N SER A 151 10.75 -27.01 -26.37
CA SER A 151 10.45 -28.28 -25.70
C SER A 151 9.99 -29.34 -26.68
N GLU A 152 9.13 -28.97 -27.65
CA GLU A 152 8.69 -29.87 -28.72
C GLU A 152 9.86 -30.30 -29.62
N ALA A 153 10.69 -29.36 -30.05
CA ALA A 153 11.87 -29.65 -30.87
C ALA A 153 12.86 -30.56 -30.12
N PHE A 154 13.09 -30.31 -28.83
CA PHE A 154 13.96 -31.13 -27.99
C PHE A 154 13.39 -32.53 -27.77
N ALA A 155 12.09 -32.66 -27.48
CA ALA A 155 11.43 -33.95 -27.30
C ALA A 155 11.46 -34.79 -28.59
N LYS A 156 11.32 -34.16 -29.76
CA LYS A 156 11.51 -34.84 -31.06
C LYS A 156 12.94 -35.36 -31.24
N ALA A 157 13.94 -34.60 -30.81
CA ALA A 157 15.34 -35.01 -30.87
C ALA A 157 15.72 -36.04 -29.80
N ASN A 158 15.00 -36.08 -28.67
CA ASN A 158 15.30 -36.94 -27.53
C ASN A 158 14.01 -37.59 -26.97
N PRO A 159 13.42 -38.58 -27.67
CA PRO A 159 12.10 -39.14 -27.31
C PRO A 159 12.04 -39.78 -25.92
N GLU A 160 13.17 -40.26 -25.42
CA GLU A 160 13.30 -40.93 -24.12
C GLU A 160 13.28 -39.95 -22.93
N ILE A 161 13.44 -38.64 -23.18
CA ILE A 161 13.54 -37.62 -22.12
C ILE A 161 12.22 -36.85 -22.04
N PRO A 162 11.45 -36.96 -20.94
CA PRO A 162 10.25 -36.17 -20.76
C PRO A 162 10.61 -34.70 -20.56
N VAL A 163 10.18 -33.83 -21.48
CA VAL A 163 10.40 -32.38 -21.40
C VAL A 163 9.10 -31.65 -21.11
N LYS A 164 9.16 -30.70 -20.17
CA LYS A 164 8.08 -29.78 -19.85
C LYS A 164 8.66 -28.39 -19.62
N ALA A 165 8.09 -27.38 -20.29
CA ALA A 165 8.33 -25.99 -19.94
C ALA A 165 7.47 -25.62 -18.72
N ASP A 166 8.03 -24.87 -17.77
CA ASP A 166 7.33 -24.40 -16.56
C ASP A 166 7.33 -22.87 -16.52
N ALA A 167 6.15 -22.28 -16.66
CA ALA A 167 5.94 -20.82 -16.61
C ALA A 167 5.26 -20.36 -15.30
N ARG A 168 5.09 -21.25 -14.31
CA ARG A 168 4.34 -20.94 -13.08
C ARG A 168 4.95 -19.76 -12.32
N GLN A 169 6.28 -19.72 -12.22
CA GLN A 169 6.97 -18.65 -11.49
C GLN A 169 6.79 -17.29 -12.19
N ASP A 170 6.86 -17.24 -13.53
CA ASP A 170 6.67 -16.01 -14.29
C ASP A 170 5.26 -15.44 -14.10
N ILE A 171 4.24 -16.31 -14.06
CA ILE A 171 2.85 -15.94 -13.79
C ILE A 171 2.71 -15.37 -12.38
N GLU A 172 3.27 -16.04 -11.37
CA GLU A 172 3.23 -15.59 -9.97
C GLU A 172 3.93 -14.24 -9.78
N ASP A 173 5.07 -14.04 -10.44
CA ASP A 173 5.82 -12.78 -10.37
C ASP A 173 5.06 -11.63 -11.06
N ALA A 174 4.40 -11.89 -12.19
CA ALA A 174 3.53 -10.92 -12.86
C ALA A 174 2.33 -10.53 -11.97
N ALA A 175 1.62 -11.52 -11.41
CA ALA A 175 0.49 -11.28 -10.52
C ALA A 175 0.89 -10.49 -9.27
N LYS A 176 2.03 -10.84 -8.66
CA LYS A 176 2.57 -10.13 -7.50
C LYS A 176 2.94 -8.69 -7.83
N ARG A 177 3.56 -8.43 -8.98
CA ARG A 177 3.93 -7.08 -9.44
C ARG A 177 2.69 -6.18 -9.54
N VAL A 178 1.63 -6.64 -10.20
CA VAL A 178 0.37 -5.88 -10.34
C VAL A 178 -0.29 -5.65 -8.98
N ALA A 179 -0.33 -6.67 -8.12
CA ALA A 179 -0.89 -6.56 -6.78
C ALA A 179 -0.13 -5.54 -5.90
N ASP A 180 1.20 -5.56 -5.95
CA ASP A 180 2.04 -4.64 -5.18
C ASP A 180 1.89 -3.20 -5.70
N LYS A 181 1.87 -2.98 -7.02
CA LYS A 181 1.54 -1.67 -7.62
C LYS A 181 0.20 -1.14 -7.13
N LYS A 182 -0.85 -1.97 -7.15
CA LYS A 182 -2.19 -1.53 -6.68
C LYS A 182 -2.20 -1.22 -5.19
N ARG A 183 -1.51 -2.01 -4.36
CA ARG A 183 -1.38 -1.74 -2.92
C ARG A 183 -0.70 -0.41 -2.66
N ASP A 184 0.39 -0.13 -3.36
CA ASP A 184 1.15 1.10 -3.16
C ASP A 184 0.38 2.32 -3.65
N PHE A 185 -0.32 2.21 -4.80
CA PHE A 185 -1.26 3.23 -5.26
C PHE A 185 -2.31 3.57 -4.19
N LEU A 186 -2.99 2.55 -3.63
CA LEU A 186 -4.03 2.78 -2.60
C LEU A 186 -3.44 3.36 -1.31
N ARG A 187 -2.27 2.88 -0.89
CA ARG A 187 -1.56 3.43 0.27
C ARG A 187 -1.24 4.90 0.07
N ASP A 188 -0.77 5.29 -1.10
CA ASP A 188 -0.35 6.67 -1.35
C ASP A 188 -1.51 7.67 -1.32
N HIS A 189 -2.71 7.24 -1.73
CA HIS A 189 -3.92 8.04 -1.67
C HIS A 189 -4.48 8.13 -0.24
N ILE A 190 -4.47 7.02 0.50
CA ILE A 190 -5.11 6.96 1.82
C ILE A 190 -4.17 7.49 2.92
N LYS A 191 -2.83 7.36 2.78
CA LYS A 191 -1.87 7.73 3.85
C LYS A 191 -1.86 9.21 4.19
N LYS A 192 -2.36 10.05 3.28
CA LYS A 192 -2.47 11.50 3.44
C LYS A 192 -3.77 11.91 4.14
N LEU A 193 -4.72 10.98 4.33
CA LEU A 193 -5.98 11.26 4.99
C LEU A 193 -5.80 11.27 6.51
N PRO A 194 -6.23 12.35 7.20
CA PRO A 194 -6.11 12.43 8.65
C PRO A 194 -6.97 11.36 9.32
N HIS A 195 -6.50 10.84 10.45
CA HIS A 195 -7.23 9.86 11.28
C HIS A 195 -7.56 8.52 10.59
N VAL A 196 -6.99 8.24 9.41
CA VAL A 196 -7.13 6.95 8.73
C VAL A 196 -5.92 6.06 9.02
N LEU A 197 -6.17 4.88 9.57
CA LEU A 197 -5.13 3.87 9.77
C LEU A 197 -4.82 3.19 8.43
N THR A 198 -3.83 3.70 7.70
CA THR A 198 -3.27 2.95 6.56
C THR A 198 -2.30 1.88 7.04
N PRO A 199 -2.33 0.66 6.48
CA PRO A 199 -1.28 -0.31 6.71
C PRO A 199 0.04 0.31 6.24
N ARG A 200 0.93 0.60 7.20
CA ARG A 200 2.26 1.15 6.93
C ARG A 200 2.97 0.25 5.91
N GLY A 201 3.46 0.84 4.82
CA GLY A 201 4.29 0.13 3.84
C GLY A 201 5.50 -0.55 4.50
N ARG A 202 5.93 -1.67 3.91
CA ARG A 202 7.01 -2.58 4.39
C ARG A 202 7.12 -2.64 5.91
N GLY A 203 6.05 -3.10 6.54
CA GLY A 203 6.04 -3.67 7.88
C GLY A 203 5.39 -5.05 7.80
N ARG A 204 5.82 -5.97 8.66
CA ARG A 204 5.20 -7.29 8.76
C ARG A 204 3.69 -7.12 9.09
N PRO A 205 2.78 -7.92 8.51
CA PRO A 205 1.36 -7.84 8.82
C PRO A 205 1.14 -7.85 10.33
N VAL A 206 0.26 -6.99 10.82
CA VAL A 206 -0.17 -6.97 12.22
C VAL A 206 -0.73 -8.35 12.55
N GLY A 207 -0.18 -9.02 13.56
CA GLY A 207 -0.55 -10.39 13.94
C GLY A 207 0.32 -11.50 13.33
N SER A 208 1.23 -11.21 12.40
CA SER A 208 2.19 -12.23 11.91
C SER A 208 3.33 -12.44 12.93
N THR A 209 3.25 -13.52 13.70
CA THR A 209 4.33 -13.99 14.58
C THR A 209 5.44 -14.65 13.75
N LYS A 210 6.71 -14.48 14.13
CA LYS A 210 7.83 -15.13 13.39
C LYS A 210 7.67 -16.63 13.63
N PRO A 211 7.98 -17.51 12.65
CA PRO A 211 8.07 -18.94 12.94
C PRO A 211 8.88 -19.13 14.23
N ALA A 212 8.39 -19.94 15.16
CA ALA A 212 8.93 -20.01 16.52
C ALA A 212 10.45 -20.25 16.51
N GLU A 213 10.93 -21.11 15.61
CA GLU A 213 12.35 -21.41 15.38
C GLU A 213 13.21 -20.17 15.10
N LYS A 214 12.74 -19.27 14.21
CA LYS A 214 13.46 -18.02 13.91
C LYS A 214 13.46 -17.05 15.08
N ARG A 215 12.45 -17.10 15.95
CA ARG A 215 12.40 -16.28 17.18
C ARG A 215 13.39 -16.81 18.21
N THR A 216 13.50 -18.12 18.38
CA THR A 216 14.46 -18.75 19.29
C THR A 216 15.90 -18.46 18.86
N GLN A 217 16.20 -18.58 17.56
CA GLN A 217 17.51 -18.26 17.01
C GLN A 217 17.86 -16.78 17.21
N GLU A 218 16.96 -15.85 16.83
CA GLU A 218 17.18 -14.41 17.02
C GLU A 218 17.33 -14.04 18.51
N SER A 219 16.60 -14.73 19.39
CA SER A 219 16.72 -14.56 20.85
C SER A 219 18.10 -14.97 21.34
N ALA A 220 18.57 -16.17 20.98
CA ALA A 220 19.88 -16.69 21.40
C ALA A 220 21.03 -15.82 20.87
N GLU A 221 20.99 -15.43 19.59
CA GLU A 221 21.99 -14.55 18.98
C GLU A 221 22.03 -13.18 19.64
N PHE A 222 20.86 -12.61 19.95
CA PHE A 222 20.79 -11.30 20.58
C PHE A 222 21.22 -11.35 22.05
N GLU A 223 20.83 -12.37 22.79
CA GLU A 223 21.26 -12.61 24.17
C GLU A 223 22.78 -12.78 24.28
N ALA A 224 23.38 -13.58 23.39
CA ALA A 224 24.83 -13.77 23.33
C ALA A 224 25.57 -12.43 23.06
N ARG A 225 25.03 -11.60 22.16
CA ARG A 225 25.60 -10.27 21.89
C ARG A 225 25.48 -9.33 23.09
N VAL A 226 24.36 -9.36 23.82
CA VAL A 226 24.20 -8.58 25.06
C VAL A 226 25.23 -9.02 26.08
N GLU A 227 25.38 -10.33 26.30
CA GLU A 227 26.35 -10.90 27.22
C GLU A 227 27.80 -10.54 26.87
N GLN A 228 28.19 -10.67 25.59
CA GLN A 228 29.52 -10.25 25.12
C GLN A 228 29.77 -8.77 25.35
N THR A 229 28.76 -7.92 25.12
CA THR A 229 28.88 -6.48 25.32
C THR A 229 29.04 -6.14 26.81
N ILE A 230 28.30 -6.82 27.69
CA ILE A 230 28.43 -6.67 29.14
C ILE A 230 29.85 -7.07 29.58
N ARG A 231 30.36 -8.22 29.12
CA ARG A 231 31.72 -8.69 29.42
C ARG A 231 32.78 -7.69 28.96
N LYS A 232 32.66 -7.17 27.73
CA LYS A 232 33.55 -6.14 27.19
C LYS A 232 33.56 -4.90 28.08
N LEU A 233 32.40 -4.31 28.33
CA LEU A 233 32.30 -3.08 29.14
C LEU A 233 32.76 -3.28 30.59
N LEU A 234 32.56 -4.48 31.14
CA LEU A 234 33.04 -4.85 32.46
C LEU A 234 34.56 -4.95 32.52
N LEU A 235 35.21 -5.48 31.47
CA LEU A 235 36.67 -5.47 31.33
C LEU A 235 37.22 -4.04 31.20
N ASP A 236 36.55 -3.20 30.41
CA ASP A 236 37.00 -1.84 30.13
C ASP A 236 36.83 -0.90 31.34
N THR A 237 35.75 -1.06 32.11
CA THR A 237 35.39 -0.13 33.20
C THR A 237 35.62 -0.69 34.60
N GLY A 238 35.88 -1.99 34.72
CA GLY A 238 36.00 -2.71 36.01
C GLY A 238 34.71 -2.80 36.83
N LYS A 239 33.60 -2.24 36.33
CA LYS A 239 32.30 -2.17 37.01
C LYS A 239 31.20 -2.75 36.13
N MET A 240 30.12 -3.21 36.75
CA MET A 240 29.00 -3.75 36.00
C MET A 240 28.32 -2.66 35.17
N PRO A 241 28.18 -2.81 33.84
CA PRO A 241 27.62 -1.77 33.01
C PRO A 241 26.11 -1.66 33.21
N ILE A 242 25.62 -0.43 33.31
CA ILE A 242 24.18 -0.15 33.33
C ILE A 242 23.56 -0.38 31.95
N LYS A 243 22.26 -0.70 31.92
CA LYS A 243 21.49 -0.98 30.69
C LYS A 243 21.69 0.06 29.58
N THR A 244 21.79 1.33 29.95
CA THR A 244 22.04 2.46 29.03
C THR A 244 23.41 2.40 28.36
N ALA A 245 24.45 1.97 29.08
CA ALA A 245 25.80 1.83 28.52
C ALA A 245 25.86 0.68 27.51
N VAL A 246 25.22 -0.44 27.84
CA VAL A 246 25.09 -1.59 26.93
C VAL A 246 24.30 -1.21 25.68
N ALA A 247 23.18 -0.48 25.83
CA ALA A 247 22.39 0.00 24.70
C ALA A 247 23.17 0.91 23.75
N LYS A 248 24.03 1.78 24.29
CA LYS A 248 24.91 2.66 23.51
C LYS A 248 25.97 1.86 22.76
N GLU A 249 26.65 0.95 23.44
CA GLU A 249 27.72 0.12 22.86
C GLU A 249 27.19 -0.84 21.78
N MET A 250 25.99 -1.40 21.96
CA MET A 250 25.39 -2.29 20.97
C MET A 250 24.86 -1.56 19.72
N GLY A 251 24.73 -0.23 19.75
CA GLY A 251 24.21 0.56 18.63
C GLY A 251 22.78 0.20 18.22
N VAL A 252 21.97 -0.32 19.15
CA VAL A 252 20.57 -0.70 18.85
C VAL A 252 19.70 0.54 18.92
N GLY A 253 19.47 1.18 17.77
CA GLY A 253 18.80 2.48 17.65
C GLY A 253 19.77 3.57 17.20
N GLY A 254 19.41 4.83 17.39
CA GLY A 254 20.23 5.97 16.99
C GLY A 254 19.72 7.32 17.45
N TRP A 255 20.45 8.34 17.04
CA TRP A 255 20.05 9.72 17.25
C TRP A 255 18.96 10.10 16.24
N ASN A 256 17.78 10.49 16.73
CA ASN A 256 16.76 11.04 15.85
C ASN A 256 17.06 12.52 15.59
N ARG A 257 17.36 12.88 14.35
CA ARG A 257 17.69 14.26 13.96
C ARG A 257 16.51 15.21 14.11
N ASP A 258 15.29 14.72 13.97
CA ASP A 258 14.09 15.57 13.96
C ASP A 258 13.59 15.89 15.37
N SER A 259 13.77 14.96 16.32
CA SER A 259 13.35 15.14 17.73
C SER A 259 14.50 15.47 18.67
N GLY A 260 15.76 15.40 18.23
CA GLY A 260 16.94 15.63 19.06
C GLY A 260 17.13 14.61 20.19
N THR A 261 16.47 13.44 20.13
CA THR A 261 16.48 12.43 21.19
C THR A 261 17.26 11.18 20.79
N ASP A 262 18.09 10.67 21.71
CA ASP A 262 18.75 9.36 21.57
C ASP A 262 17.76 8.25 21.94
N ASN A 263 17.33 7.46 20.95
CA ASN A 263 16.34 6.41 21.16
C ASN A 263 16.97 5.03 21.47
N ARG A 264 18.30 4.94 21.62
CA ARG A 264 19.00 3.65 21.76
C ARG A 264 18.52 2.83 22.96
N LEU A 265 18.30 3.45 24.12
CA LEU A 265 17.79 2.74 25.30
C LEU A 265 16.36 2.21 25.09
N ILE A 266 15.53 2.99 24.40
CA ILE A 266 14.13 2.64 24.09
C ILE A 266 14.10 1.47 23.10
N SER A 267 14.85 1.58 22.01
CA SER A 267 14.97 0.52 20.98
C SER A 267 15.57 -0.77 21.55
N PHE A 268 16.58 -0.65 22.42
CA PHE A 268 17.17 -1.78 23.13
C PHE A 268 16.15 -2.47 24.06
N SER A 269 15.44 -1.70 24.88
CA SER A 269 14.44 -2.25 25.82
C SER A 269 13.25 -2.87 25.08
N ALA A 270 12.78 -2.25 24.00
CA ALA A 270 11.73 -2.80 23.16
C ALA A 270 12.16 -4.13 22.52
N LYS A 271 13.44 -4.24 22.09
CA LYS A 271 13.97 -5.47 21.49
C LYS A 271 14.11 -6.60 22.51
N LEU A 272 14.56 -6.31 23.74
CA LEU A 272 14.58 -7.28 24.84
C LEU A 272 13.17 -7.81 25.14
N ASN A 273 12.19 -6.91 25.31
CA ASN A 273 10.80 -7.29 25.58
C ASN A 273 10.20 -8.13 24.44
N ARG A 274 10.47 -7.76 23.17
CA ARG A 274 10.00 -8.52 22.00
C ARG A 274 10.55 -9.95 21.98
N LEU A 275 11.79 -10.15 22.40
CA LEU A 275 12.45 -11.45 22.44
C LEU A 275 12.21 -12.21 23.75
N GLY A 276 11.56 -11.60 24.75
CA GLY A 276 11.32 -12.22 26.05
C GLY A 276 12.59 -12.33 26.91
N LEU A 277 13.57 -11.46 26.68
CA LEU A 277 14.87 -11.48 27.36
C LEU A 277 14.89 -10.51 28.55
N ASN A 278 15.43 -10.98 29.68
CA ASN A 278 15.60 -10.16 30.87
C ASN A 278 17.06 -9.69 31.01
N PHE A 279 17.28 -8.38 30.89
CA PHE A 279 18.61 -7.79 31.01
C PHE A 279 19.26 -8.08 32.37
N ASP A 280 18.51 -7.97 33.46
CA ASP A 280 19.05 -8.14 34.81
C ASP A 280 19.48 -9.60 35.03
N ALA A 281 18.73 -10.56 34.49
CA ALA A 281 19.11 -11.97 34.51
C ALA A 281 20.39 -12.26 33.71
N ILE A 282 20.53 -11.65 32.52
CA ILE A 282 21.75 -11.78 31.69
C ILE A 282 22.94 -11.15 32.43
N SER A 283 22.75 -9.96 32.99
CA SER A 283 23.75 -9.23 33.78
C SER A 283 24.21 -10.07 34.97
N GLU A 284 23.29 -10.60 35.76
CA GLU A 284 23.64 -11.41 36.94
C GLU A 284 24.37 -12.71 36.56
N ARG A 285 23.99 -13.36 35.45
CA ARG A 285 24.71 -14.54 34.95
C ARG A 285 26.15 -14.22 34.54
N VAL A 286 26.40 -13.07 33.91
CA VAL A 286 27.76 -12.61 33.60
C VAL A 286 28.55 -12.29 34.87
N ARG A 287 27.88 -11.75 35.90
CA ARG A 287 28.50 -11.45 37.20
C ARG A 287 28.90 -12.72 37.96
N LEU A 288 28.06 -13.75 37.93
CA LEU A 288 28.26 -15.03 38.63
C LEU A 288 29.28 -15.94 37.93
N ASN A 289 29.40 -15.84 36.61
CA ASN A 289 30.39 -16.59 35.80
C ASN A 289 31.73 -15.83 35.63
N LYS A 290 32.10 -15.01 36.63
CA LYS A 290 33.39 -14.30 36.69
C LYS A 290 34.54 -15.22 37.03
#